data_AF-A0A962N522-F1
#
_entry.id   AF-A0A962N522-F1
#
_cell.length_a   1.000
_cell.length_b   1.000
_cell.length_c   1.000
_cell.angle_alpha   90.00
_cell.angle_beta   90.00
_cell.angle_gamma   90.00
#
_symmetry.space_group_name_H-M   'P 1'
#
loop_
_entity.id
_entity.type
_entity.pdbx_description
1 polymer ?
#
loop_
_entity_poly.entity_id
_entity_poly.type
_entity_poly.pdbx_seq_one_letter_code
_entity_poly.pdbx_strand_id
1 'polypeptide(L)'
;MSLSSAWWHSLPLARRVLTVLRVINGIYVVAIVLLLGASLIWPVVIMTGLGVRPEPDTAALVLGMRAIMGIGIVGALLTHLVLGQLLALLASVRAGDPFVADNARRLRRIAVWVLLAELLRLLVGLISAAVSTPGQQLDLEGGIALAPWLAVLLLFVLAQVFEHGTRLRRDLEGTV
;
A
#
# COMPACT_ATOMS: atom_id res chain seq x y z
N MET A 1 0.48 0.78 -39.29
CA MET A 1 1.23 1.02 -38.04
C MET A 1 0.52 0.26 -36.93
N SER A 2 0.94 -0.97 -36.64
CA SER A 2 0.18 -1.89 -35.77
C SER A 2 0.37 -1.53 -34.30
N LEU A 3 -0.73 -1.28 -33.60
CA LEU A 3 -0.79 -0.98 -32.16
C LEU A 3 -0.15 -2.05 -31.27
N SER A 4 0.23 -3.20 -31.82
CA SER A 4 0.88 -4.31 -31.11
C SER A 4 2.33 -4.01 -30.70
N SER A 5 3.08 -3.12 -31.35
CA SER A 5 4.50 -2.89 -31.02
C SER A 5 4.72 -1.97 -29.80
N ALA A 6 3.77 -1.07 -29.51
CA ALA A 6 3.91 -0.06 -28.45
C ALA A 6 3.86 -0.65 -27.02
N TRP A 7 3.08 -1.72 -26.81
CA TRP A 7 2.89 -2.32 -25.48
C TRP A 7 4.09 -3.13 -24.98
N TRP A 8 4.90 -3.70 -25.87
CA TRP A 8 6.07 -4.50 -25.48
C TRP A 8 7.21 -3.66 -24.91
N HIS A 9 7.34 -2.40 -25.35
CA HIS A 9 8.35 -1.47 -24.86
C HIS A 9 8.06 -0.94 -23.44
N SER A 10 6.80 -0.95 -22.98
CA SER A 10 6.42 -0.44 -21.66
C SER A 10 6.59 -1.48 -20.53
N LEU A 11 6.60 -2.78 -20.83
CA LEU A 11 6.79 -3.84 -19.83
C LEU A 11 8.15 -3.77 -19.09
N PRO A 12 9.30 -3.53 -19.78
CA PRO A 12 10.59 -3.18 -19.16
C PRO A 12 10.50 -2.02 -18.18
N LEU A 13 9.85 -0.93 -18.60
CA LEU A 13 9.71 0.29 -17.80
C LEU A 13 8.86 0.04 -16.56
N ALA A 14 7.69 -0.59 -16.70
CA ALA A 14 6.79 -0.92 -15.59
C ALA A 14 7.50 -1.75 -14.51
N ARG A 15 8.32 -2.75 -14.91
CA ARG A 15 9.08 -3.57 -13.96
C ARG A 15 10.14 -2.75 -13.22
N ARG A 16 10.86 -1.87 -13.93
CA ARG A 16 11.86 -1.00 -13.30
C ARG A 16 11.20 -0.07 -12.31
N VAL A 17 10.11 0.59 -12.69
CA VAL A 17 9.32 1.47 -11.82
C VAL A 17 8.85 0.71 -10.58
N LEU A 18 8.20 -0.44 -10.73
CA LEU A 18 7.74 -1.23 -9.58
C LEU A 18 8.88 -1.70 -8.66
N THR A 19 10.04 -2.07 -9.23
CA THR A 19 11.22 -2.45 -8.44
C THR A 19 11.76 -1.26 -7.65
N VAL A 20 11.89 -0.09 -8.30
CA VAL A 20 12.35 1.14 -7.66
C VAL A 20 11.39 1.55 -6.54
N LEU A 21 10.08 1.54 -6.80
CA LEU A 21 9.06 1.81 -5.78
C LEU A 21 9.16 0.84 -4.60
N ARG A 22 9.41 -0.45 -4.85
CA ARG A 22 9.56 -1.45 -3.79
C ARG A 22 10.81 -1.20 -2.94
N VAL A 23 11.92 -0.80 -3.55
CA VAL A 23 13.17 -0.44 -2.85
C VAL A 23 12.97 0.83 -2.03
N ILE A 24 12.40 1.88 -2.62
CA ILE A 24 12.08 3.14 -1.92
C ILE A 24 11.16 2.87 -0.73
N ASN A 25 10.11 2.05 -0.90
CA ASN A 25 9.23 1.66 0.18
C ASN A 25 9.98 0.87 1.28
N GLY A 26 10.95 0.04 0.92
CA GLY A 26 11.81 -0.66 1.90
C GLY A 26 12.64 0.32 2.73
N ILE A 27 13.25 1.32 2.09
CA ILE A 27 13.99 2.40 2.77
C ILE A 27 13.05 3.19 3.69
N TYR A 28 11.85 3.50 3.22
CA TYR A 28 10.82 4.20 4.00
C TYR A 28 10.42 3.41 5.26
N VAL A 29 10.23 2.09 5.18
CA VAL A 29 9.97 1.24 6.36
C VAL A 29 11.09 1.35 7.37
N VAL A 30 12.35 1.22 6.93
CA VAL A 30 13.53 1.34 7.81
C VAL A 30 13.58 2.72 8.46
N ALA A 31 13.33 3.78 7.70
CA ALA A 31 13.31 5.15 8.20
C ALA A 31 12.25 5.34 9.31
N ILE A 32 11.02 4.84 9.13
CA ILE A 32 9.97 4.95 10.16
C ILE A 32 10.33 4.11 11.39
N VAL A 33 10.87 2.90 11.22
CA VAL A 33 11.29 2.06 12.36
C VAL A 33 12.38 2.76 13.18
N LEU A 34 13.38 3.34 12.52
CA LEU A 34 14.42 4.11 13.18
C LEU A 34 13.86 5.36 13.87
N LEU A 35 12.94 6.08 13.22
CA LEU A 35 12.29 7.24 13.81
C LEU A 35 11.47 6.87 15.05
N LEU A 36 10.70 5.79 14.98
CA LEU A 36 9.91 5.28 16.11
C LEU A 36 10.82 4.88 17.26
N GLY A 37 11.89 4.12 16.99
CA GLY A 37 12.88 3.71 17.99
C GLY A 37 13.60 4.91 18.62
N ALA A 38 14.06 5.86 17.82
CA ALA A 38 14.68 7.09 18.29
C ALA A 38 13.71 7.91 19.15
N SER A 39 12.42 7.94 18.80
CA SER A 39 11.41 8.64 19.60
C SER A 39 11.24 8.06 21.00
N LEU A 40 11.53 6.76 21.20
CA LEU A 40 11.45 6.09 22.50
C LEU A 40 12.69 6.39 23.36
N ILE A 41 13.85 6.48 22.73
CA ILE A 41 15.13 6.73 23.40
C ILE A 41 15.30 8.23 23.72
N TRP A 42 14.94 9.10 22.79
CA TRP A 42 15.09 10.55 22.89
C TRP A 42 13.77 11.28 22.59
N PRO A 43 12.74 11.13 23.46
CA PRO A 43 11.40 11.65 23.19
C PRO A 43 11.38 13.15 22.96
N VAL A 44 12.08 13.93 23.79
CA VAL A 44 12.09 15.40 23.67
C VAL A 44 12.73 15.81 22.35
N VAL A 45 13.91 15.29 22.02
CA VAL A 45 14.67 15.67 20.80
C VAL A 45 13.90 15.32 19.53
N ILE A 46 13.32 14.12 19.46
CA ILE A 46 12.61 13.68 18.26
C ILE A 46 11.28 14.42 18.11
N MET A 47 10.50 14.56 19.19
CA MET A 47 9.20 15.22 19.10
C MET A 47 9.35 16.72 18.81
N THR A 48 10.35 17.40 19.38
CA THR A 48 10.64 18.81 19.00
C THR A 48 11.13 18.93 17.57
N GLY A 49 11.94 17.98 17.08
CA GLY A 49 12.33 17.90 15.68
C GLY A 49 11.15 17.68 14.72
N LEU A 50 10.09 17.02 15.19
CA LEU A 50 8.81 16.84 14.49
C LEU A 50 7.83 18.01 14.70
N GLY A 51 8.26 19.09 15.37
CA GLY A 51 7.48 20.30 15.58
C GLY A 51 6.57 20.30 16.81
N VAL A 52 6.67 19.31 17.70
CA VAL A 52 5.94 19.27 18.97
C VAL A 52 6.62 20.16 20.00
N ARG A 53 5.89 21.14 20.55
CA ARG A 53 6.40 21.98 21.63
C ARG A 53 6.36 21.23 22.95
N PRO A 54 7.41 21.28 23.78
CA PRO A 54 7.42 20.60 25.08
C PRO A 54 6.55 21.37 26.07
N GLU A 55 5.26 21.06 26.07
CA GLU A 55 4.27 21.56 27.02
C GLU A 55 3.84 20.45 28.00
N PRO A 56 3.35 20.78 29.21
CA PRO A 56 3.01 19.80 30.25
C PRO A 56 1.96 18.75 29.81
N ASP A 57 1.12 19.07 28.83
CA ASP A 57 -0.01 18.26 28.39
C ASP A 57 0.16 17.71 26.96
N THR A 58 1.36 17.23 26.63
CA THR A 58 1.67 16.67 25.30
C THR A 58 1.70 15.15 25.25
N ALA A 59 1.43 14.47 26.38
CA ALA A 59 1.53 13.01 26.48
C ALA A 59 0.62 12.29 25.47
N ALA A 60 -0.63 12.73 25.34
CA ALA A 60 -1.59 12.15 24.39
C ALA A 60 -1.15 12.35 22.94
N LEU A 61 -0.64 13.53 22.60
CA LEU A 61 -0.10 13.84 21.27
C LEU A 61 1.11 12.97 20.92
N VAL A 62 2.08 12.87 21.82
CA VAL A 62 3.29 12.04 21.66
C VAL A 62 2.91 10.57 21.46
N LEU A 63 1.95 10.08 22.25
CA LEU A 63 1.42 8.71 22.11
C LEU A 63 0.72 8.53 20.76
N GLY A 64 -0.12 9.50 20.35
CA GLY A 64 -0.80 9.51 19.05
C GLY A 64 0.17 9.46 17.88
N MET A 65 1.21 10.29 17.89
CA MET A 65 2.25 10.30 16.85
C MET A 65 3.01 8.97 16.76
N ARG A 66 3.34 8.35 17.90
CA ARG A 66 3.96 7.01 17.91
C ARG A 66 3.02 5.93 17.39
N ALA A 67 1.73 6.00 17.75
CA ALA A 67 0.72 5.09 17.22
C ALA A 67 0.61 5.23 15.69
N ILE A 68 0.60 6.47 15.18
CA ILE A 68 0.59 6.78 13.74
C ILE A 68 1.85 6.24 13.06
N MET A 69 3.04 6.39 13.65
CA MET A 69 4.27 5.77 13.13
C MET A 69 4.16 4.25 13.07
N GLY A 70 3.65 3.61 14.12
CA GLY A 70 3.41 2.17 14.18
C GLY A 70 2.45 1.69 13.09
N ILE A 71 1.33 2.40 12.89
CA ILE A 71 0.38 2.14 11.81
C ILE A 71 1.03 2.35 10.44
N GLY A 72 1.86 3.39 10.30
CA GLY A 72 2.63 3.68 9.08
C GLY A 72 3.57 2.55 8.70
N ILE A 73 4.22 1.89 9.67
CA ILE A 73 5.04 0.69 9.43
C ILE A 73 4.18 -0.43 8.85
N VAL A 74 3.03 -0.73 9.48
CA VAL A 74 2.12 -1.79 9.00
C VAL A 74 1.62 -1.46 7.59
N GLY A 75 1.21 -0.22 7.33
CA GLY A 75 0.79 0.24 6.01
C GLY A 75 1.89 0.10 4.96
N ALA A 76 3.12 0.49 5.29
CA ALA A 76 4.26 0.36 4.39
C ALA A 76 4.64 -1.10 4.12
N LEU A 77 4.46 -2.01 5.09
CA LEU A 77 4.63 -3.46 4.87
C LEU A 77 3.56 -4.01 3.92
N LEU A 78 2.30 -3.60 4.08
CA LEU A 78 1.22 -3.98 3.15
C LEU A 78 1.53 -3.50 1.73
N THR A 79 1.98 -2.25 1.56
CA THR A 79 2.41 -1.71 0.26
C THR A 79 3.56 -2.51 -0.33
N HIS A 80 4.54 -2.94 0.48
CA HIS A 80 5.64 -3.78 0.02
C HIS A 80 5.14 -5.13 -0.54
N LEU A 81 4.15 -5.73 0.12
CA LEU A 81 3.52 -6.97 -0.33
C LEU A 81 2.77 -6.77 -1.65
N VAL A 82 1.97 -5.69 -1.77
CA VAL A 82 1.25 -5.31 -3.00
C VAL A 82 2.22 -5.18 -4.18
N LEU A 83 3.31 -4.41 -4.03
CA LEU A 83 4.31 -4.22 -5.07
C LEU A 83 4.94 -5.54 -5.54
N GLY A 84 5.08 -6.52 -4.63
CA GLY A 84 5.55 -7.86 -4.97
C GLY A 84 4.60 -8.66 -5.83
N GLN A 85 3.31 -8.61 -5.50
CA GLN A 85 2.30 -9.30 -6.30
C GLN A 85 2.14 -8.63 -7.67
N LEU A 86 2.27 -7.31 -7.77
CA LEU A 86 2.30 -6.60 -9.05
C LEU A 86 3.49 -7.01 -9.92
N LEU A 87 4.69 -7.13 -9.33
CA LEU A 87 5.87 -7.64 -10.04
C LEU A 87 5.66 -9.08 -10.55
N ALA A 88 5.02 -9.92 -9.75
CA ALA A 88 4.73 -11.30 -10.13
C ALA A 88 3.65 -11.41 -11.21
N LEU A 89 2.61 -10.57 -11.15
CA LEU A 89 1.63 -10.42 -12.24
C LEU A 89 2.35 -10.01 -13.53
N LEU A 90 3.20 -8.99 -13.47
CA LEU A 90 3.97 -8.54 -14.63
C LEU A 90 4.90 -9.62 -15.21
N ALA A 91 5.46 -10.47 -14.34
CA ALA A 91 6.30 -11.60 -14.78
C ALA A 91 5.49 -12.62 -15.59
N SER A 92 4.28 -12.97 -15.16
CA SER A 92 3.41 -13.90 -15.90
C SER A 92 2.96 -13.33 -17.26
N VAL A 93 2.62 -12.04 -17.32
CA VAL A 93 2.26 -11.36 -18.57
C VAL A 93 3.42 -11.41 -19.57
N ARG A 94 4.66 -11.20 -19.11
CA ARG A 94 5.85 -11.31 -19.96
C ARG A 94 6.14 -12.73 -20.44
N ALA A 95 5.74 -13.73 -19.66
CA ALA A 95 5.86 -15.13 -20.06
C ALA A 95 4.80 -15.54 -21.11
N GLY A 96 3.89 -14.64 -21.49
CA GLY A 96 2.83 -14.90 -22.47
C GLY A 96 1.61 -15.61 -21.88
N ASP A 97 1.57 -15.83 -20.57
CA ASP A 97 0.49 -16.55 -19.90
C ASP A 97 -0.20 -15.71 -18.81
N PRO A 98 -0.99 -14.69 -19.20
CA PRO A 98 -1.63 -13.78 -18.26
C PRO A 98 -2.81 -14.42 -17.51
N PHE A 99 -3.44 -15.46 -18.08
CA PHE A 99 -4.65 -16.08 -17.53
C PHE A 99 -4.35 -17.40 -16.83
N VAL A 100 -3.50 -17.33 -15.80
CA VAL A 100 -3.27 -18.42 -14.86
C VAL A 100 -4.10 -18.22 -13.59
N ALA A 101 -4.61 -19.31 -13.01
CA ALA A 101 -5.41 -19.26 -11.78
C ALA A 101 -4.66 -18.59 -10.61
N ASP A 102 -3.32 -18.62 -10.64
CA ASP A 102 -2.49 -17.88 -9.71
C ASP A 102 -2.71 -16.36 -9.77
N ASN A 103 -2.90 -15.78 -10.96
CA ASN A 103 -3.06 -14.34 -11.10
C ASN A 103 -4.37 -13.84 -10.49
N ALA A 104 -5.45 -14.62 -10.57
CA ALA A 104 -6.68 -14.33 -9.84
C ALA A 104 -6.43 -14.27 -8.33
N ARG A 105 -5.68 -15.24 -7.77
CA ARG A 105 -5.28 -15.24 -6.35
C ARG A 105 -4.39 -14.04 -6.00
N ARG A 106 -3.48 -13.63 -6.89
CA ARG A 106 -2.63 -12.45 -6.69
C ARG A 106 -3.48 -11.18 -6.60
N LEU A 107 -4.40 -10.97 -7.55
CA LEU A 107 -5.31 -9.82 -7.56
C LEU A 107 -6.18 -9.77 -6.30
N ARG A 108 -6.71 -10.92 -5.86
CA ARG A 108 -7.49 -11.00 -4.62
C ARG A 108 -6.69 -10.62 -3.39
N ARG A 109 -5.43 -11.06 -3.29
CA ARG A 109 -4.52 -10.65 -2.20
C ARG A 109 -4.24 -9.14 -2.24
N ILE A 110 -3.99 -8.58 -3.42
CA ILE A 110 -3.79 -7.14 -3.58
C ILE A 110 -5.04 -6.38 -3.11
N ALA A 111 -6.25 -6.81 -3.50
CA ALA A 111 -7.51 -6.19 -3.08
C ALA A 111 -7.62 -6.14 -1.55
N VAL A 112 -7.35 -7.25 -0.87
CA VAL A 112 -7.38 -7.33 0.60
C VAL A 112 -6.35 -6.41 1.24
N TRP A 113 -5.12 -6.37 0.74
CA TRP A 113 -4.09 -5.51 1.33
C TRP A 113 -4.33 -4.02 1.09
N VAL A 114 -4.88 -3.64 -0.07
CA VAL A 114 -5.31 -2.26 -0.34
C VAL A 114 -6.47 -1.87 0.58
N LEU A 115 -7.43 -2.77 0.79
CA LEU A 115 -8.52 -2.56 1.74
C LEU A 115 -7.99 -2.36 3.16
N LEU A 116 -7.05 -3.20 3.62
CA LEU A 116 -6.43 -3.04 4.93
C LEU A 116 -5.68 -1.70 5.04
N ALA A 117 -4.94 -1.30 4.00
CA ALA A 117 -4.25 -0.01 3.97
C ALA A 117 -5.23 1.18 4.06
N GLU A 118 -6.39 1.09 3.40
CA GLU A 118 -7.48 2.07 3.49
C GLU A 118 -8.00 2.22 4.92
N LEU A 119 -8.27 1.09 5.59
CA LEU A 119 -8.73 1.07 6.98
C LEU A 119 -7.68 1.66 7.93
N LEU A 120 -6.39 1.37 7.71
CA LEU A 120 -5.30 1.96 8.47
C LEU A 120 -5.23 3.49 8.29
N ARG A 121 -5.46 4.01 7.07
CA ARG A 121 -5.51 5.45 6.83
C ARG A 121 -6.63 6.11 7.63
N LEU A 122 -7.83 5.52 7.63
CA LEU A 122 -8.95 6.03 8.42
C LEU A 122 -8.65 6.02 9.92
N LEU A 123 -7.97 4.99 10.42
CA LEU A 123 -7.50 4.94 11.80
C LEU A 123 -6.48 6.05 12.12
N VAL A 124 -5.55 6.32 11.21
CA VAL A 124 -4.61 7.45 11.35
C VAL A 124 -5.37 8.77 11.45
N GLY A 125 -6.36 8.99 10.59
CA GLY A 125 -7.22 10.18 10.63
C GLY A 125 -7.96 10.33 11.97
N LEU A 126 -8.51 9.24 12.51
CA LEU A 126 -9.19 9.23 13.80
C LEU A 126 -8.25 9.58 14.95
N ILE A 127 -7.06 8.98 14.98
CA ILE A 127 -6.04 9.28 15.99
C ILE A 127 -5.60 10.74 15.87
N SER A 128 -5.36 11.21 14.64
CA SER A 128 -4.99 12.58 14.34
C SER A 128 -6.00 13.57 14.90
N ALA A 129 -7.29 13.35 14.64
CA ALA A 129 -8.37 14.19 15.16
C ALA A 129 -8.50 14.13 16.68
N ALA A 130 -8.31 12.94 17.29
CA ALA A 130 -8.45 12.76 18.73
C ALA A 130 -7.32 13.39 19.55
N VAL A 131 -6.12 13.49 18.98
CA VAL A 131 -4.92 14.00 19.68
C VAL A 131 -4.50 15.40 19.26
N SER A 132 -5.15 15.98 18.25
CA SER A 132 -4.93 17.37 17.83
C SER A 132 -5.44 18.35 18.88
N THR A 133 -4.68 19.41 19.13
CA THR A 133 -5.06 20.50 20.04
C THR A 133 -5.08 21.84 19.28
N PRO A 134 -5.73 22.89 19.80
CA PRO A 134 -5.74 24.21 19.16
C PRO A 134 -4.33 24.78 18.88
N GLY A 135 -3.35 24.43 19.71
CA GLY A 135 -1.95 24.84 19.55
C GLY A 135 -1.09 23.92 18.67
N GLN A 136 -1.55 22.69 18.41
CA GLN A 136 -0.81 21.69 17.65
C GLN A 136 -1.78 20.77 16.89
N GLN A 137 -2.00 21.07 15.61
CA GLN A 137 -2.87 20.29 14.74
C GLN A 137 -2.04 19.28 13.94
N LEU A 138 -2.50 18.03 13.91
CA LEU A 138 -2.00 17.02 13.00
C LEU A 138 -2.92 16.99 11.77
N ASP A 139 -2.52 17.66 10.69
CA ASP A 139 -3.24 17.66 9.40
C ASP A 139 -2.93 16.39 8.61
N LEU A 140 -3.37 15.24 9.13
CA LEU A 140 -3.35 13.97 8.40
C LEU A 140 -4.72 13.74 7.79
N GLU A 141 -4.77 13.49 6.48
CA GLU A 141 -6.01 13.27 5.74
C GLU A 141 -6.84 12.11 6.33
N GLY A 142 -7.89 12.46 7.07
CA GLY A 142 -8.80 11.51 7.74
C GLY A 142 -10.14 11.28 7.02
N GLY A 143 -10.34 11.90 5.86
CA GLY A 143 -11.59 11.80 5.10
C GLY A 143 -11.80 10.45 4.41
N ILE A 144 -13.07 10.11 4.19
CA ILE A 144 -13.43 9.01 3.30
C ILE A 144 -13.16 9.45 1.86
N ALA A 145 -12.20 8.81 1.21
CA ALA A 145 -11.89 9.02 -0.20
C ALA A 145 -12.49 7.89 -1.04
N LEU A 146 -13.34 8.17 -2.01
CA LEU A 146 -14.01 7.12 -2.81
C LEU A 146 -13.05 6.30 -3.68
N ALA A 147 -11.96 6.91 -4.17
CA ALA A 147 -11.08 6.28 -5.15
C ALA A 147 -10.43 4.96 -4.65
N PRO A 148 -9.85 4.88 -3.44
CA PRO A 148 -9.37 3.62 -2.88
C PRO A 148 -10.45 2.54 -2.75
N TRP A 149 -11.66 2.88 -2.33
CA TRP A 149 -12.78 1.93 -2.24
C TRP A 149 -13.15 1.38 -3.62
N LEU A 150 -13.25 2.25 -4.63
CA LEU A 150 -13.46 1.84 -6.01
C LEU A 150 -12.31 0.95 -6.51
N ALA A 151 -11.06 1.27 -6.18
CA ALA A 151 -9.91 0.46 -6.54
C ALA A 151 -9.99 -0.96 -5.93
N VAL A 152 -10.38 -1.08 -4.65
CA VAL A 152 -10.60 -2.38 -4.00
C VAL A 152 -11.69 -3.19 -4.72
N LEU A 153 -12.84 -2.56 -5.01
CA LEU A 153 -13.93 -3.21 -5.73
C LEU A 153 -13.49 -3.67 -7.12
N LEU A 154 -12.81 -2.81 -7.87
CA LEU A 154 -12.28 -3.14 -9.19
C LEU A 154 -11.27 -4.30 -9.12
N LEU A 155 -10.41 -4.35 -8.11
CA LEU A 155 -9.46 -5.45 -7.94
C LEU A 155 -10.17 -6.79 -7.66
N PHE A 156 -11.23 -6.80 -6.86
CA PHE A 156 -12.05 -8.00 -6.66
C PHE A 156 -12.78 -8.43 -7.94
N VAL A 157 -13.36 -7.47 -8.67
CA VAL A 157 -14.01 -7.75 -9.96
C VAL A 157 -13.01 -8.33 -10.96
N LEU A 158 -11.81 -7.74 -11.07
CA LEU A 158 -10.74 -8.25 -11.92
C LEU A 158 -10.30 -9.64 -11.50
N ALA A 159 -10.15 -9.91 -10.20
CA ALA A 159 -9.82 -11.25 -9.71
C ALA A 159 -10.86 -12.28 -10.16
N GLN A 160 -12.16 -11.94 -10.08
CA GLN A 160 -13.26 -12.82 -10.50
C GLN A 160 -13.25 -13.07 -12.02
N VAL A 161 -13.02 -12.03 -12.82
CA VAL A 161 -12.94 -12.15 -14.29
C VAL A 161 -11.77 -13.05 -14.69
N PHE A 162 -10.61 -12.92 -14.03
CA PHE A 162 -9.46 -13.79 -14.28
C PHE A 162 -9.76 -15.25 -13.90
N GLU A 163 -10.42 -15.47 -12.77
CA GLU A 163 -10.84 -16.82 -12.35
C GLU A 163 -11.78 -17.45 -13.38
N HIS A 164 -12.78 -16.70 -13.85
CA HIS A 164 -13.69 -17.17 -14.89
C HIS A 164 -12.97 -17.45 -16.21
N GLY A 165 -12.07 -16.57 -16.65
CA GLY A 165 -11.26 -16.76 -17.86
C GLY A 165 -10.40 -18.03 -17.80
N THR A 166 -9.82 -18.34 -16.63
CA THR A 166 -9.05 -19.58 -16.45
C THR A 166 -9.89 -20.85 -16.52
N ARG A 167 -11.18 -20.78 -16.13
CA ARG A 167 -12.11 -21.89 -16.26
C ARG A 167 -12.48 -22.13 -17.71
N LEU A 168 -12.81 -21.06 -18.45
CA LEU A 168 -13.13 -21.15 -19.88
C LEU A 168 -11.97 -21.74 -20.68
N ARG A 169 -10.72 -21.36 -20.39
CA ARG A 169 -9.54 -21.93 -21.04
C ARG A 169 -9.42 -23.44 -20.79
N ARG A 170 -9.63 -23.89 -19.56
CA ARG A 170 -9.60 -25.32 -19.20
C ARG A 170 -10.69 -26.12 -19.92
N ASP A 171 -11.89 -25.55 -20.03
CA ASP A 171 -13.00 -26.19 -20.72
C ASP A 171 -12.70 -26.35 -22.23
N LEU A 172 -12.03 -25.37 -22.86
CA LEU A 172 -11.59 -25.46 -24.26
C LEU A 172 -10.46 -26.48 -24.48
N GLU A 173 -9.47 -26.52 -23.60
CA GLU A 173 -8.36 -27.49 -23.66
C GLU A 173 -8.84 -28.95 -23.49
N GLY A 174 -9.98 -29.18 -22.82
CA GLY A 174 -10.58 -30.51 -22.64
C GLY A 174 -11.49 -30.98 -23.77
N THR A 175 -11.68 -30.18 -24.82
CA THR A 175 -12.52 -30.53 -25.99
C THR A 175 -11.74 -30.98 -27.22
N VAL A 176 -10.40 -31.09 -27.11
CA VAL A 176 -9.48 -31.54 -28.16
C VAL A 176 -9.01 -32.96 -27.91
#